data_AF-A0A532USH4-F1
#
_entry.id   AF-A0A532USH4-F1
#
_cell.length_a   1.000
_cell.length_b   1.000
_cell.length_c   1.000
_cell.angle_alpha   90.00
_cell.angle_beta   90.00
_cell.angle_gamma   90.00
#
_symmetry.space_group_name_H-M   'P 1'
#
loop_
_entity.id
_entity.type
_entity.pdbx_description
1 polymer ?
#
loop_
_entity_poly.entity_id
_entity_poly.type
_entity_poly.pdbx_seq_one_letter_code
_entity_poly.pdbx_strand_id
1 'polypeptide(L)'
;MHTSQQVNKVKMFYMASFRQRVIAAIICLSVVAYFGGFALAGHYKVDMGRHLGYCGFQQKHGWPCPTCGMTRATLAFAQGRIAEAFHIQPAAGLLYCAAIVAAALALFVAVFGIYFGSIKRFFAEVKIRHIILALVIILASGWAVTLARALAARN
;
A
#
# COMPACT_ATOMS: atom_id res chain seq x y z
N MET A 1 19.03 51.75 1.17
CA MET A 1 18.99 50.43 0.51
C MET A 1 18.45 49.42 1.51
N HIS A 2 17.14 49.23 1.54
CA HIS A 2 16.53 48.16 2.33
C HIS A 2 15.17 47.83 1.71
N THR A 3 14.83 46.55 1.78
CA THR A 3 13.46 46.00 1.71
C THR A 3 12.93 45.68 0.32
N SER A 4 13.16 44.43 -0.11
CA SER A 4 12.06 43.51 -0.42
C SER A 4 12.61 42.09 -0.59
N GLN A 5 12.87 41.44 0.55
CA GLN A 5 12.85 39.98 0.62
C GLN A 5 11.51 39.54 0.02
N GLN A 6 11.55 38.94 -1.17
CA GLN A 6 10.42 38.22 -1.71
C GLN A 6 10.12 37.08 -0.75
N VAL A 7 9.18 37.32 0.16
CA VAL A 7 8.57 36.29 0.98
C VAL A 7 7.99 35.29 0.00
N ASN A 8 8.71 34.19 -0.15
CA ASN A 8 8.38 33.03 -0.93
C ASN A 8 7.06 32.47 -0.36
N LYS A 9 5.93 33.04 -0.80
CA LYS A 9 4.60 32.55 -0.44
C LYS A 9 4.48 31.18 -1.05
N VAL A 10 4.83 30.16 -0.27
CA VAL A 10 4.50 28.77 -0.54
C VAL A 10 2.99 28.73 -0.68
N LYS A 11 2.49 28.81 -1.92
CA LYS A 11 1.05 28.72 -2.19
C LYS A 11 0.64 27.32 -1.77
N MET A 12 0.00 27.24 -0.61
CA MET A 12 -0.40 26.01 0.09
C MET A 12 -1.38 25.16 -0.74
N PHE A 13 -2.08 25.80 -1.68
CA PHE A 13 -3.08 25.19 -2.55
C PHE A 13 -2.79 25.53 -4.01
N TYR A 14 -2.66 24.51 -4.86
CA TYR A 14 -2.64 24.64 -6.31
C TYR A 14 -3.96 24.12 -6.88
N MET A 15 -4.57 24.85 -7.82
CA MET A 15 -5.62 24.27 -8.67
C MET A 15 -4.98 23.13 -9.47
N ALA A 16 -5.44 21.91 -9.24
CA ALA A 16 -4.96 20.73 -9.95
C ALA A 16 -5.28 20.89 -11.44
N SER A 17 -4.25 20.78 -12.29
CA SER A 17 -4.45 20.78 -13.75
C SER A 17 -5.25 19.55 -14.18
N PHE A 18 -5.93 19.61 -15.34
CA PHE A 18 -6.69 18.49 -15.88
C PHE A 18 -5.86 17.20 -15.93
N ARG A 19 -4.58 17.29 -16.31
CA ARG A 19 -3.62 16.18 -16.35
C ARG A 19 -3.39 15.56 -14.96
N GLN A 20 -3.30 16.37 -13.91
CA GLN A 20 -3.12 15.87 -12.53
C GLN A 20 -4.37 15.17 -12.00
N ARG A 21 -5.56 15.67 -12.36
CA ARG A 21 -6.83 15.01 -12.00
C ARG A 21 -6.96 13.64 -12.68
N VAL A 22 -6.58 13.55 -13.96
CA VAL A 22 -6.56 12.28 -14.70
C VAL A 22 -5.58 11.28 -14.07
N ILE A 23 -4.36 11.71 -13.73
CA ILE A 23 -3.37 10.83 -13.05
C ILE A 23 -3.91 10.34 -11.71
N ALA A 24 -4.50 11.23 -10.90
CA ALA A 24 -5.08 10.85 -9.61
C ALA A 24 -6.26 9.87 -9.77
N ALA A 25 -7.11 10.08 -10.77
CA ALA A 25 -8.20 9.16 -11.10
C ALA A 25 -7.68 7.78 -11.53
N ILE A 26 -6.62 7.71 -12.35
CA ILE A 26 -5.99 6.45 -12.76
C ILE A 26 -5.43 5.70 -11.55
N ILE A 27 -4.75 6.40 -10.63
CA ILE A 27 -4.22 5.80 -9.39
C ILE A 27 -5.36 5.26 -8.51
N CYS A 28 -6.43 6.04 -8.35
CA CYS A 28 -7.58 5.58 -7.57
C CYS A 28 -8.22 4.35 -8.21
N LEU A 29 -8.45 4.38 -9.53
CA LEU A 29 -9.05 3.28 -10.27
C LEU A 29 -8.20 2.02 -10.23
N SER A 30 -6.87 2.13 -10.31
CA SER A 30 -5.98 0.96 -10.25
C SER A 30 -6.00 0.30 -8.87
N VAL A 31 -6.01 1.10 -7.79
CA VAL A 31 -6.13 0.57 -6.42
C VAL A 31 -7.49 -0.11 -6.22
N VAL A 32 -8.58 0.53 -6.66
CA VAL A 32 -9.93 -0.05 -6.59
C VAL A 32 -10.03 -1.33 -7.42
N ALA A 33 -9.49 -1.35 -8.64
CA ALA A 33 -9.50 -2.53 -9.49
C ALA A 33 -8.69 -3.69 -8.87
N TYR A 34 -7.54 -3.39 -8.27
CA TYR A 34 -6.72 -4.38 -7.57
C TYR A 34 -7.48 -5.03 -6.42
N PHE A 35 -7.97 -4.23 -5.46
CA PHE A 35 -8.69 -4.78 -4.31
C PHE A 35 -10.04 -5.38 -4.71
N GLY A 36 -10.75 -4.77 -5.66
CA GLY A 36 -12.00 -5.29 -6.21
C GLY A 36 -11.84 -6.65 -6.88
N GLY A 37 -10.76 -6.85 -7.64
CA GLY A 37 -10.43 -8.14 -8.24
C GLY A 37 -10.18 -9.23 -7.20
N PHE A 38 -9.42 -8.90 -6.13
CA PHE A 38 -9.20 -9.84 -5.01
C PHE A 38 -10.47 -10.09 -4.19
N ALA A 39 -11.32 -9.08 -3.99
CA ALA A 39 -12.60 -9.23 -3.30
C ALA A 39 -13.53 -10.16 -4.09
N LEU A 40 -13.58 -9.98 -5.41
CA LEU A 40 -14.35 -10.84 -6.31
C LEU A 40 -13.82 -12.27 -6.31
N ALA A 41 -12.50 -12.45 -6.40
CA ALA A 41 -11.87 -13.77 -6.30
C ALA A 41 -12.15 -14.45 -4.95
N GLY A 42 -12.15 -13.68 -3.87
CA GLY A 42 -12.52 -14.16 -2.54
C GLY A 42 -14.00 -14.54 -2.43
N HIS A 43 -14.89 -13.78 -3.08
CA HIS A 43 -16.33 -14.06 -3.10
C HIS A 43 -16.65 -15.34 -3.89
N TYR A 44 -15.98 -15.55 -5.03
CA TYR A 44 -16.10 -16.79 -5.82
C TYR A 44 -15.35 -17.99 -5.22
N LYS A 45 -14.78 -17.86 -4.00
CA LYS A 45 -13.97 -18.90 -3.34
C LYS A 45 -12.91 -19.50 -4.27
N VAL A 46 -12.27 -18.65 -5.07
CA VAL A 46 -11.23 -19.09 -5.98
C VAL A 46 -10.08 -19.63 -5.14
N ASP A 47 -9.82 -20.93 -5.27
CA ASP A 47 -8.71 -21.58 -4.59
C ASP A 47 -7.39 -21.07 -5.19
N MET A 48 -6.86 -20.03 -4.57
CA MET A 48 -5.59 -19.41 -4.96
C MET A 48 -4.47 -20.46 -4.99
N GLY A 49 -4.49 -21.47 -4.12
CA GLY A 49 -3.53 -22.58 -4.13
C GLY A 49 -3.62 -23.48 -5.36
N ARG A 50 -4.80 -23.62 -5.97
CA ARG A 50 -5.00 -24.40 -7.20
C ARG A 50 -4.64 -23.60 -8.46
N HIS A 51 -4.84 -22.28 -8.44
CA HIS A 51 -4.53 -21.40 -9.57
C HIS A 51 -3.08 -20.88 -9.59
N LEU A 52 -2.48 -20.58 -8.43
CA LEU A 52 -1.10 -20.11 -8.31
C LEU A 52 -0.10 -21.24 -8.03
N GLY A 53 -0.60 -22.46 -7.80
CA GLY A 53 0.20 -23.59 -7.35
C GLY A 53 0.52 -23.51 -5.86
N TYR A 54 0.81 -24.68 -5.26
CA TYR A 54 1.29 -24.74 -3.89
C TYR A 54 2.69 -24.11 -3.79
N CYS A 55 2.93 -23.35 -2.72
CA CYS A 55 4.19 -22.62 -2.54
C CYS A 55 5.39 -23.57 -2.41
N GLY A 56 6.24 -23.62 -3.45
CA GLY A 56 7.47 -24.42 -3.44
C GLY A 56 8.47 -24.02 -2.35
N PHE A 57 8.48 -22.74 -1.94
CA PHE A 57 9.31 -22.28 -0.82
C PHE A 57 8.88 -22.90 0.51
N GLN A 58 7.58 -22.90 0.79
CA GLN A 58 7.03 -23.49 2.00
C GLN A 58 7.21 -25.02 2.01
N GLN A 59 7.07 -25.68 0.86
CA GLN A 59 7.31 -27.11 0.76
C GLN A 59 8.78 -27.47 0.98
N LYS A 60 9.71 -26.70 0.40
CA LYS A 60 11.15 -26.98 0.46
C LYS A 60 11.79 -26.63 1.81
N HIS A 61 11.39 -25.50 2.41
CA HIS A 61 12.00 -25.00 3.65
C HIS A 61 11.13 -25.21 4.89
N GLY A 62 9.83 -25.49 4.74
CA GLY A 62 8.89 -25.58 5.86
C GLY A 62 8.57 -24.24 6.52
N TRP A 63 9.05 -23.12 5.97
CA TRP A 63 8.94 -21.78 6.56
C TRP A 63 7.87 -20.94 5.86
N PRO A 64 7.21 -20.00 6.57
CA PRO A 64 6.22 -19.12 5.97
C PRO A 64 6.87 -18.22 4.91
N CYS A 65 6.40 -18.35 3.67
CA CYS A 65 6.87 -17.50 2.57
C CYS A 65 6.25 -16.09 2.69
N PRO A 66 7.05 -15.00 2.63
CA PRO A 66 6.53 -13.64 2.77
C PRO A 66 5.53 -13.28 1.66
N THR A 67 5.79 -13.72 0.42
CA THR A 67 4.93 -13.40 -0.73
C THR A 67 3.59 -14.12 -0.66
N CYS A 68 3.57 -15.42 -0.32
CA CYS A 68 2.31 -16.14 -0.11
C CYS A 68 1.53 -15.58 1.08
N GLY A 69 2.22 -15.14 2.13
CA GLY A 69 1.62 -14.43 3.26
C GLY A 69 0.96 -13.12 2.83
N MET A 70 1.61 -12.32 1.97
CA MET A 70 0.99 -11.11 1.41
C MET A 70 -0.26 -11.44 0.59
N THR A 71 -0.21 -12.42 -0.32
CA THR A 71 -1.40 -12.78 -1.13
C THR A 71 -2.60 -13.19 -0.27
N ARG A 72 -2.35 -13.97 0.80
CA ARG A 72 -3.39 -14.35 1.77
C ARG A 72 -3.92 -13.13 2.54
N ALA A 73 -3.03 -12.23 2.95
CA ALA A 73 -3.42 -10.99 3.60
C ALA A 73 -4.22 -10.07 2.65
N THR A 74 -3.87 -9.98 1.36
CA THR A 74 -4.65 -9.23 0.36
C THR A 74 -6.06 -9.78 0.26
N LEU A 75 -6.21 -11.11 0.19
CA LEU A 75 -7.51 -11.76 0.10
C LEU A 75 -8.38 -11.44 1.32
N ALA A 76 -7.82 -11.60 2.53
CA ALA A 76 -8.51 -11.26 3.77
C ALA A 76 -8.89 -9.76 3.83
N PHE A 77 -7.96 -8.88 3.46
CA PHE A 77 -8.19 -7.44 3.45
C PHE A 77 -9.28 -7.03 2.45
N ALA A 78 -9.25 -7.61 1.24
CA ALA A 78 -10.24 -7.37 0.20
C ALA A 78 -11.64 -7.90 0.56
N GLN A 79 -11.72 -8.94 1.39
CA GLN A 79 -12.97 -9.45 1.97
C GLN A 79 -13.47 -8.61 3.17
N GLY A 80 -12.78 -7.52 3.54
CA GLY A 80 -13.12 -6.70 4.71
C GLY A 80 -12.62 -7.27 6.04
N ARG A 81 -11.87 -8.38 6.03
CA ARG A 81 -11.29 -9.02 7.23
C ARG A 81 -9.94 -8.37 7.57
N ILE A 82 -9.98 -7.07 7.88
CA ILE A 82 -8.77 -6.25 8.10
C ILE A 82 -7.92 -6.80 9.25
N ALA A 83 -8.53 -7.14 10.39
CA ALA A 83 -7.81 -7.68 11.54
C ALA A 83 -7.06 -8.99 11.20
N GLU A 84 -7.68 -9.85 10.38
CA GLU A 84 -7.05 -11.09 9.94
C GLU A 84 -5.88 -10.81 8.99
N ALA A 85 -6.00 -9.83 8.08
CA ALA A 85 -4.90 -9.44 7.20
C ALA A 85 -3.66 -9.01 8.00
N PHE A 86 -3.83 -8.23 9.07
CA PHE A 86 -2.75 -7.86 10.00
C PHE A 86 -2.19 -9.06 10.76
N HIS A 87 -3.04 -10.04 11.10
CA HIS A 87 -2.60 -11.25 11.78
C HIS A 87 -1.74 -12.14 10.86
N ILE A 88 -2.11 -12.26 9.58
CA ILE A 88 -1.38 -13.04 8.57
C ILE A 88 -0.02 -12.39 8.27
N GLN A 89 -0.03 -11.11 7.88
CA GLN A 89 1.16 -10.38 7.48
C GLN A 89 1.01 -8.90 7.87
N PRO A 90 1.59 -8.47 9.01
CA PRO A 90 1.45 -7.10 9.50
C PRO A 90 1.91 -6.04 8.50
N ALA A 91 2.99 -6.33 7.75
CA ALA A 91 3.49 -5.44 6.71
C ALA A 91 2.46 -5.21 5.60
N ALA A 92 1.74 -6.25 5.20
CA ALA A 92 0.72 -6.18 4.17
C ALA A 92 -0.45 -5.30 4.64
N GLY A 93 -0.92 -5.51 5.87
CA GLY A 93 -1.97 -4.68 6.48
C GLY A 93 -1.60 -3.19 6.48
N LEU A 94 -0.39 -2.83 6.90
CA LEU A 94 0.07 -1.44 6.91
C LEU A 94 0.13 -0.84 5.49
N LEU A 95 0.67 -1.59 4.53
CA LEU A 95 0.77 -1.16 3.13
C LEU A 95 -0.60 -0.97 2.49
N TYR A 96 -1.57 -1.85 2.78
CA TYR A 96 -2.92 -1.74 2.22
C TYR A 96 -3.71 -0.59 2.84
N CYS A 97 -3.55 -0.33 4.15
CA CYS A 97 -4.09 0.87 4.77
C CYS A 97 -3.51 2.14 4.13
N ALA A 98 -2.19 2.21 3.93
CA ALA A 98 -1.55 3.33 3.24
C ALA A 98 -2.05 3.49 1.80
N ALA A 99 -2.26 2.39 1.08
CA ALA A 99 -2.81 2.40 -0.28
C ALA A 99 -4.25 2.93 -0.32
N ILE A 100 -5.12 2.54 0.62
CA ILE A 100 -6.48 3.09 0.72
C ILE A 100 -6.46 4.58 1.02
N VAL A 101 -5.64 5.03 1.97
CA VAL A 101 -5.52 6.47 2.29
C VAL A 101 -5.02 7.24 1.07
N ALA A 102 -4.02 6.72 0.36
CA ALA A 102 -3.52 7.32 -0.87
C ALA A 102 -4.60 7.38 -1.96
N ALA A 103 -5.41 6.33 -2.13
CA ALA A 103 -6.52 6.30 -3.08
C ALA A 103 -7.62 7.30 -2.69
N ALA A 104 -7.97 7.41 -1.40
CA ALA A 104 -8.95 8.38 -0.92
C ALA A 104 -8.49 9.83 -1.15
N LEU A 105 -7.20 10.12 -0.89
CA LEU A 105 -6.61 11.42 -1.21
C LEU A 105 -6.59 11.68 -2.72
N ALA A 106 -6.25 10.67 -3.53
CA ALA A 106 -6.27 10.78 -4.99
C ALA A 106 -7.69 11.05 -5.51
N LEU A 107 -8.71 10.38 -4.96
CA LEU A 107 -10.11 10.64 -5.28
C LEU A 107 -10.52 12.05 -4.88
N PHE A 108 -10.14 12.51 -3.69
CA PHE A 108 -10.40 13.87 -3.23
C PHE A 108 -9.78 14.91 -4.17
N VAL A 109 -8.55 14.70 -4.61
CA VAL A 109 -7.88 15.56 -5.61
C VAL A 109 -8.58 15.50 -6.97
N ALA A 110 -9.06 14.34 -7.39
CA ALA A 110 -9.75 14.18 -8.67
C ALA A 110 -11.12 14.90 -8.68
N VAL A 111 -11.88 14.81 -7.58
CA VAL A 111 -13.22 15.40 -7.43
C VAL A 111 -13.15 16.90 -7.16
N PHE A 112 -12.40 17.31 -6.14
CA PHE A 112 -12.37 18.72 -5.68
C PHE A 112 -11.32 19.55 -6.44
N GLY A 113 -10.33 18.91 -7.07
CA GLY A 113 -9.31 19.61 -7.83
C GLY A 113 -8.36 20.46 -6.98
N ILE A 114 -8.36 20.27 -5.67
CA ILE A 114 -7.48 20.96 -4.72
C ILE A 114 -6.24 20.10 -4.54
N TYR A 115 -5.12 20.51 -5.12
CA TYR A 115 -3.84 19.81 -4.96
C TYR A 115 -3.12 20.38 -3.73
N PHE A 116 -2.85 19.53 -2.74
CA PHE A 116 -2.06 19.92 -1.59
C PHE A 116 -0.58 20.03 -1.99
N GLY A 117 -0.03 21.25 -1.92
CA GLY A 117 1.40 21.47 -2.16
C GLY A 117 2.30 20.63 -1.23
N SER A 118 1.78 20.27 -0.04
CA SER A 118 2.43 19.43 0.96
C SER A 118 2.73 18.02 0.46
N ILE A 119 1.87 17.40 -0.37
CA ILE A 119 2.14 16.07 -0.94
C ILE A 119 3.30 16.15 -1.92
N LYS A 120 3.32 17.20 -2.77
CA LYS A 120 4.41 17.42 -3.72
C LYS A 120 5.72 17.65 -2.98
N ARG A 121 5.70 18.41 -1.89
CA ARG A 121 6.89 18.69 -1.09
C ARG A 121 7.37 17.46 -0.33
N PHE A 122 6.47 16.66 0.21
CA PHE A 122 6.81 15.39 0.85
C PHE A 122 7.45 14.42 -0.13
N PHE A 123 6.86 14.23 -1.33
CA PHE A 123 7.46 13.40 -2.37
C PHE A 123 8.73 13.99 -3.01
N ALA A 124 8.88 15.32 -3.03
CA ALA A 124 10.07 15.98 -3.58
C ALA A 124 11.26 15.98 -2.59
N GLU A 125 10.98 16.12 -1.28
CA GLU A 125 12.03 16.12 -0.25
C GLU A 125 12.40 14.70 0.19
N VAL A 126 11.44 13.78 0.22
CA VAL A 126 11.73 12.37 0.51
C VAL A 126 12.30 11.71 -0.74
N LYS A 127 13.64 11.61 -0.80
CA LYS A 127 14.33 10.85 -1.86
C LYS A 127 13.76 9.44 -1.94
N ILE A 128 13.55 8.93 -3.16
CA ILE A 128 13.03 7.58 -3.44
C ILE A 128 13.78 6.48 -2.67
N ARG A 129 15.08 6.68 -2.41
CA ARG A 129 15.90 5.80 -1.57
C ARG A 129 15.32 5.59 -0.17
N HIS A 130 14.81 6.64 0.49
CA HIS A 130 14.22 6.53 1.82
C HIS A 130 12.88 5.80 1.80
N ILE A 131 12.07 5.99 0.75
CA ILE A 131 10.82 5.24 0.55
C ILE A 131 11.13 3.75 0.37
N ILE A 132 12.12 3.42 -0.47
CA ILE A 132 12.56 2.04 -0.68
C ILE A 132 13.10 1.44 0.63
N LEU A 133 13.95 2.16 1.36
CA LEU A 133 14.47 1.71 2.66
C LEU A 133 13.34 1.45 3.66
N ALA A 134 12.39 2.39 3.80
CA ALA A 134 11.25 2.22 4.70
C ALA A 134 10.41 1.00 4.29
N LEU A 135 10.14 0.82 3.00
CA LEU A 135 9.40 -0.34 2.50
C LEU A 135 10.13 -1.65 2.80
N VAL A 136 11.44 -1.71 2.58
CA VAL A 136 12.26 -2.89 2.90
C VAL A 136 12.22 -3.20 4.39
N ILE A 137 12.36 -2.17 5.25
CA ILE A 137 12.30 -2.34 6.71
C ILE A 137 10.92 -2.84 7.14
N ILE A 138 9.84 -2.27 6.60
CA ILE A 138 8.46 -2.70 6.89
C ILE A 138 8.25 -4.15 6.46
N LEU A 139 8.65 -4.51 5.24
CA LEU A 139 8.50 -5.88 4.73
C LEU A 139 9.33 -6.89 5.53
N ALA A 140 10.59 -6.55 5.84
CA ALA A 140 11.48 -7.42 6.61
C ALA A 140 11.00 -7.61 8.04
N SER A 141 10.58 -6.53 8.72
CA SER A 141 10.06 -6.59 10.09
C SER A 141 8.73 -7.31 10.18
N GLY A 142 7.80 -7.06 9.25
CA GLY A 142 6.52 -7.79 9.21
C GLY A 142 6.71 -9.28 8.97
N TRP A 143 7.61 -9.65 8.05
CA TRP A 143 7.94 -11.06 7.84
C TRP A 143 8.64 -11.70 9.05
N ALA A 144 9.54 -10.97 9.71
CA ALA A 144 10.19 -11.45 10.93
C ALA A 144 9.17 -11.80 12.02
N VAL A 145 8.09 -11.01 12.17
CA VAL A 145 6.99 -11.33 13.10
C VAL A 145 6.27 -12.61 12.69
N THR A 146 5.93 -12.77 11.40
CA THR A 146 5.27 -13.99 10.91
C THR A 146 6.16 -15.22 11.09
N LEU A 147 7.47 -15.08 10.87
CA LEU A 147 8.45 -16.15 11.06
C LEU A 147 8.59 -16.49 12.55
N ALA A 148 8.71 -15.50 13.43
CA ALA A 148 8.81 -15.70 14.88
C ALA A 148 7.58 -16.42 15.43
N ARG A 149 6.37 -16.07 14.98
CA ARG A 149 5.14 -16.78 15.35
C ARG A 149 5.14 -18.24 14.87
N ALA A 150 5.61 -18.49 13.66
CA ALA A 150 5.69 -19.84 13.11
C ALA A 150 6.73 -20.71 13.83
N LEU A 151 7.83 -20.12 14.30
CA LEU A 151 8.85 -20.80 15.12
C LEU A 151 8.33 -21.06 16.53
N ALA A 152 7.68 -20.09 17.17
CA ALA A 152 7.11 -20.23 18.50
C ALA A 152 6.00 -21.31 18.56
N ALA A 153 5.25 -21.52 17.48
CA ALA A 153 4.23 -22.56 17.40
C ALA A 153 4.80 -23.98 17.16
N ARG A 154 6.11 -24.12 16.88
CA ARG A 154 6.79 -25.41 16.67
C ARG A 154 7.53 -25.91 17.92
N ASN A 155 7.75 -25.04 18.92
CA ASN A 155 8.31 -25.37 20.24
C ASN A 155 7.17 -25.65 21.23
#